data_AF-A0A947WCM7-F1
#
_entry.id   AF-A0A947WCM7-F1
#
_cell.length_a   1.000
_cell.length_b   1.000
_cell.length_c   1.000
_cell.angle_alpha   90.00
_cell.angle_beta   90.00
_cell.angle_gamma   90.00
#
_symmetry.space_group_name_H-M   'P 1'
#
loop_
_entity.id
_entity.type
_entity.pdbx_description
1 polymer ?
#
loop_
_entity_poly.entity_id
_entity_poly.type
_entity_poly.pdbx_seq_one_letter_code
_entity_poly.pdbx_strand_id
1 'polypeptide(L)' 'MSNDELLLQRIESRTACIAVIGMGYVGLPLAVEFALQGFSVVAIDSDPGRVEKVNQGLNY' A
#
# COMPACT_ATOMS: atom_id res chain seq x y z
N MET A 1 -11.09 23.24 7.49
CA MET A 1 -10.84 22.35 6.35
C MET A 1 -11.80 21.20 6.42
N SER A 2 -12.36 20.78 5.29
CA SER A 2 -13.15 19.54 5.20
C SER A 2 -12.23 18.30 5.25
N ASN A 3 -12.80 17.12 5.50
CA ASN A 3 -12.04 15.88 5.42
C ASN A 3 -11.45 15.65 4.01
N ASP A 4 -12.17 16.07 2.97
CA ASP A 4 -11.74 15.93 1.59
C ASP A 4 -10.51 16.80 1.30
N GLU A 5 -10.51 18.05 1.78
CA GLU A 5 -9.35 18.95 1.67
C GLU A 5 -8.13 18.38 2.40
N LEU A 6 -8.32 17.83 3.61
CA LEU A 6 -7.24 17.21 4.37
C LEU A 6 -6.68 15.96 3.69
N LEU A 7 -7.55 15.14 3.07
CA LEU A 7 -7.13 13.97 2.32
C LEU A 7 -6.35 14.36 1.06
N LEU A 8 -6.83 15.33 0.29
CA LEU A 8 -6.13 15.86 -0.88
C LEU A 8 -4.73 16.36 -0.50
N GLN A 9 -4.63 17.16 0.56
CA GLN A 9 -3.35 17.64 1.08
C GLN A 9 -2.40 16.49 1.44
N ARG A 10 -2.91 15.41 2.04
CA ARG A 10 -2.11 14.22 2.38
C ARG A 10 -1.64 13.44 1.15
N ILE A 11 -2.47 13.38 0.10
CA ILE A 11 -2.11 12.73 -1.17
C ILE A 11 -1.04 13.54 -1.90
N GLU A 12 -1.20 14.86 -1.96
CA GLU A 12 -0.25 15.79 -2.59
C GLU A 12 1.10 15.79 -1.86
N SER A 13 1.08 15.80 -0.53
CA SER A 13 2.29 15.78 0.31
C SER A 13 2.90 14.38 0.52
N ARG A 14 2.33 13.33 -0.09
CA ARG A 14 2.73 11.92 0.11
C ARG A 14 2.68 11.44 1.57
N THR A 15 1.92 12.11 2.42
CA THR A 15 1.73 11.73 3.84
C THR A 15 0.50 10.86 4.07
N ALA A 16 -0.30 10.61 3.03
CA ALA A 16 -1.37 9.61 3.08
C ALA A 16 -0.78 8.21 3.28
N CYS A 17 -1.38 7.43 4.17
CA CYS A 17 -1.11 6.00 4.30
C CYS A 17 -2.09 5.24 3.41
N ILE A 18 -1.58 4.37 2.55
CA ILE A 18 -2.38 3.60 1.59
C ILE A 18 -2.48 2.16 2.07
N ALA A 19 -3.71 1.66 2.24
CA ALA A 19 -3.95 0.26 2.51
C ALA A 19 -4.37 -0.46 1.22
N VAL A 20 -3.66 -1.53 0.86
CA VAL A 20 -4.02 -2.40 -0.27
C VAL A 20 -4.49 -3.74 0.27
N ILE A 21 -5.75 -4.09 -0.01
CA ILE A 21 -6.37 -5.34 0.46
C ILE A 21 -6.40 -6.35 -0.69
N GLY A 22 -5.77 -7.49 -0.47
CA GLY A 22 -5.56 -8.57 -1.43
C GLY A 22 -4.24 -8.40 -2.19
N MET A 23 -3.28 -9.29 -1.95
CA MET A 23 -1.95 -9.27 -2.58
C MET A 23 -1.87 -10.29 -3.73
N GLY A 24 -2.90 -10.29 -4.58
CA GLY A 24 -2.88 -11.09 -5.81
C GLY A 24 -2.10 -10.41 -6.93
N TYR A 25 -2.37 -10.85 -8.16
CA TYR A 25 -1.77 -10.32 -9.39
C TYR A 25 -1.90 -8.79 -9.55
N VAL A 26 -3.00 -8.20 -9.08
CA VAL A 26 -3.24 -6.75 -9.17
C VAL A 26 -2.71 -6.01 -7.95
N GLY A 27 -2.98 -6.53 -6.75
CA GLY A 27 -2.71 -5.80 -5.52
C GLY A 27 -1.23 -5.71 -5.18
N LEU A 28 -0.43 -6.74 -5.45
CA LEU A 28 1.01 -6.66 -5.20
C LEU A 28 1.70 -5.59 -6.06
N PRO A 29 1.56 -5.57 -7.41
CA PRO A 29 2.12 -4.49 -8.21
C PRO A 29 1.61 -3.11 -7.79
N LEU A 30 0.34 -2.98 -7.40
CA LEU A 30 -0.24 -1.71 -6.95
C LEU A 30 0.40 -1.22 -5.64
N ALA A 31 0.57 -2.11 -4.66
CA ALA A 31 1.21 -1.77 -3.39
C ALA A 31 2.67 -1.35 -3.59
N VAL A 32 3.39 -2.06 -4.48
CA VAL A 32 4.77 -1.74 -4.85
C VAL A 32 4.84 -0.38 -5.55
N GLU A 33 3.96 -0.10 -6.51
CA GLU A 33 3.95 1.19 -7.21
C GLU A 33 3.75 2.37 -6.24
N PHE A 34 2.78 2.28 -5.33
CA PHE A 34 2.58 3.33 -4.34
C PHE A 34 3.78 3.52 -3.40
N ALA A 35 4.44 2.44 -3.00
CA ALA A 35 5.66 2.51 -2.21
C ALA A 35 6.79 3.19 -3.01
N LEU A 36 6.95 2.87 -4.29
CA LEU A 36 7.92 3.50 -5.19
C LEU A 36 7.63 5.00 -5.41
N GLN A 37 6.36 5.41 -5.39
CA GLN A 37 5.92 6.81 -5.44
C GLN A 37 6.11 7.58 -4.11
N GLY A 38 6.68 6.93 -3.08
CA GLY A 38 7.03 7.55 -1.80
C GLY A 38 5.92 7.54 -0.76
N PHE A 39 4.85 6.77 -0.96
CA PHE A 39 3.81 6.62 0.05
C PHE A 39 4.18 5.54 1.07
N SER A 40 3.69 5.70 2.31
CA SER A 40 3.59 4.60 3.26
C SER A 40 2.46 3.66 2.84
N VAL A 41 2.79 2.38 2.62
CA VAL A 41 1.83 1.36 2.16
C VAL A 41 1.71 0.24 3.18
N VAL A 42 0.47 -0.16 3.49
CA VAL A 42 0.16 -1.36 4.26
C VAL A 42 -0.56 -2.36 3.35
N ALA A 43 0.09 -3.46 3.06
CA ALA A 43 -0.48 -4.59 2.31
C ALA A 43 -1.17 -5.56 3.26
N ILE A 44 -2.38 -5.99 2.92
CA ILE A 44 -3.19 -6.92 3.72
C ILE A 44 -3.60 -8.08 2.82
N ASP A 45 -3.33 -9.31 3.24
CA ASP A 45 -3.82 -10.53 2.59
C ASP A 45 -4.27 -11.53 3.66
N SER A 46 -5.19 -12.42 3.29
CA SER A 46 -5.66 -13.48 4.18
C SER A 46 -4.69 -14.66 4.27
N ASP A 47 -3.78 -14.80 3.30
CA ASP A 47 -2.73 -15.82 3.32
C ASP A 47 -1.50 -15.33 4.12
N PRO A 48 -1.25 -15.87 5.33
CA PRO A 48 -0.12 -15.44 6.15
C PRO A 48 1.24 -15.78 5.52
N GLY A 49 1.34 -16.83 4.73
CA GLY A 49 2.59 -17.22 4.05
C GLY A 49 2.96 -16.24 2.94
N ARG A 50 1.97 -15.72 2.22
CA ARG A 50 2.17 -14.62 1.27
C ARG A 50 2.66 -13.36 1.97
N VAL A 51 2.02 -12.98 3.07
CA VAL A 51 2.41 -11.80 3.86
C VAL A 51 3.86 -11.91 4.34
N GLU A 52 4.24 -13.06 4.88
CA GLU A 52 5.61 -13.30 5.36
C GLU A 52 6.64 -13.20 4.23
N LYS A 53 6.39 -13.85 3.07
CA LYS A 53 7.29 -13.76 1.91
C LYS A 53 7.44 -12.33 1.41
N VAL A 54 6.35 -11.56 1.28
CA VAL A 54 6.38 -10.15 0.87
C VAL A 54 7.20 -9.32 1.84
N ASN A 55 7.02 -9.49 3.15
CA ASN A 55 7.78 -8.77 4.17
C ASN A 55 9.28 -9.10 4.13
N GLN A 56 9.66 -10.28 3.63
CA GLN A 56 11.04 -10.68 3.40
C GLN A 56 11.59 -10.26 2.03
N GLY A 57 10.78 -9.60 1.18
CA GLY A 57 11.17 -9.24 -0.19
C GLY A 57 11.26 -10.44 -1.13
N LEU A 58 10.57 -11.54 -0.81
CA LEU A 58 10.55 -12.77 -1.59
C LEU A 58 9.31 -12.85 -2.47
N ASN A 59 9.46 -13.54 -3.60
CA ASN A 59 8.34 -13.91 -4.45
C ASN A 59 7.52 -15.06 -3.81
N TYR A 60 6.24 -15.18 -4.16
CA TYR A 60 5.33 -16.19 -3.62
C TYR A 60 4.47 -16.89 -4.68
#